data_AF-A0A1G5SQM2-F1
#
_entry.id   AF-A0A1G5SQM2-F1
#
_cell.length_a   1.000
_cell.length_b   1.000
_cell.length_c   1.000
_cell.angle_alpha   90.00
_cell.angle_beta   90.00
_cell.angle_gamma   90.00
#
_symmetry.space_group_name_H-M   'P 1'
#
loop_
_entity.id
_entity.type
_entity.pdbx_description
1 polymer ?
#
loop_
_entity_poly.entity_id
_entity_poly.type
_entity_poly.pdbx_seq_one_letter_code
_entity_poly.pdbx_strand_id
1 'polypeptide(L)' 'MSENNQAEWEKELAILLDKIQTYPSQDSTETRERIRVLNALIASHQQKVEA' A
#
# COMPACT_ATOMS: atom_id res chain seq x y z
N MET A 1 -16.43 9.03 6.98
CA MET A 1 -15.18 8.44 7.52
C MET A 1 -14.47 7.58 6.46
N SER A 2 -14.47 7.97 5.17
CA SER A 2 -13.98 7.10 4.07
C SER A 2 -12.67 7.60 3.46
N GLU A 3 -12.46 8.92 3.41
CA GLU A 3 -11.25 9.53 2.82
C GLU A 3 -9.97 9.24 3.64
N ASN A 4 -10.11 8.99 4.95
CA ASN A 4 -8.95 8.76 5.82
C ASN A 4 -8.31 7.38 5.62
N ASN A 5 -9.00 6.42 4.99
CA ASN A 5 -8.48 5.06 4.84
C ASN A 5 -7.55 4.92 3.62
N GLN A 6 -7.85 5.60 2.50
CA GLN A 6 -6.98 5.56 1.33
C GLN A 6 -5.63 6.22 1.62
N ALA A 7 -5.64 7.41 2.23
CA ALA A 7 -4.41 8.13 2.56
C ALA A 7 -3.49 7.31 3.50
N GLU A 8 -4.06 6.57 4.44
CA GLU A 8 -3.31 5.70 5.33
C GLU A 8 -2.73 4.48 4.59
N TRP A 9 -3.45 3.89 3.63
CA TRP A 9 -2.92 2.81 2.79
C TRP A 9 -1.80 3.30 1.86
N GLU A 10 -1.94 4.48 1.27
CA GLU A 10 -0.91 5.10 0.42
C GLU A 10 0.35 5.41 1.23
N LYS A 11 0.18 5.92 2.45
CA LYS A 11 1.29 6.17 3.38
C LYS A 11 1.98 4.87 3.80
N GLU A 12 1.24 3.83 4.16
CA GLU A 12 1.82 2.52 4.49
C GLU A 12 2.58 1.95 3.29
N LEU A 13 2.00 2.03 2.09
CA LEU A 13 2.64 1.58 0.85
C LEU A 13 3.96 2.32 0.59
N ALA A 14 3.97 3.65 0.72
CA ALA A 14 5.17 4.46 0.53
C ALA A 14 6.29 4.07 1.51
N ILE A 15 5.95 3.84 2.78
CA ILE A 15 6.92 3.40 3.80
C ILE A 15 7.51 2.04 3.45
N LEU A 16 6.69 1.07 3.02
CA LEU A 16 7.17 -0.27 2.67
C LEU A 16 8.09 -0.25 1.44
N LEU A 17 7.75 0.56 0.44
CA LEU A 17 8.57 0.75 -0.76
C LEU A 17 9.91 1.43 -0.42
N ASP A 18 9.87 2.50 0.37
CA ASP A 18 11.08 3.20 0.83
C ASP A 18 11.99 2.27 1.65
N LYS A 19 11.40 1.43 2.51
CA LYS A 19 12.13 0.45 3.31
C LYS A 19 12.83 -0.60 2.45
N ILE A 20 12.17 -1.12 1.40
CA ILE A 20 12.79 -2.06 0.46
C ILE A 20 13.89 -1.38 -0.36
N GLN A 21 13.66 -0.14 -0.80
CA GLN A 21 14.64 0.61 -1.57
C GLN A 21 15.90 0.92 -0.75
N THR A 22 15.73 1.30 0.51
CA THR A 22 16.83 1.61 1.44
C THR A 22 17.50 0.34 1.96
N TYR A 23 16.73 -0.71 2.22
CA TYR A 23 17.20 -1.98 2.79
C TYR A 23 16.66 -3.16 1.97
N PRO A 24 17.29 -3.50 0.82
CA PRO A 24 16.84 -4.61 -0.02
C PRO A 24 16.93 -5.97 0.69
N SER A 25 17.72 -6.08 1.76
CA SER A 25 17.74 -7.27 2.63
C SER A 25 16.44 -7.48 3.44
N GLN A 26 15.59 -6.46 3.54
CA GLN A 26 14.28 -6.54 4.20
C GLN A 26 13.14 -6.84 3.22
N ASP A 27 13.43 -7.02 1.93
CA ASP A 27 12.47 -7.44 0.92
C ASP A 27 12.05 -8.90 1.13
N SER A 28 11.10 -9.08 2.05
CA SER A 28 10.56 -10.38 2.45
C SER A 28 9.28 -10.68 1.69
N THR A 29 8.94 -11.97 1.59
CA THR A 29 7.67 -12.42 0.99
C THR A 29 6.46 -11.72 1.62
N GLU A 30 6.47 -11.57 2.95
CA GLU A 30 5.41 -10.86 3.70
C GLU A 30 5.30 -9.39 3.29
N THR A 31 6.41 -8.67 3.15
CA THR A 31 6.44 -7.27 2.72
C THR A 31 5.87 -7.11 1.31
N ARG A 32 6.26 -7.99 0.38
CA ARG A 32 5.73 -8.00 -0.99
C ARG A 32 4.25 -8.33 -1.04
N GLU A 33 3.78 -9.27 -0.21
CA GLU A 33 2.36 -9.61 -0.11
C GLU A 33 1.57 -8.43 0.44
N ARG A 34 2.08 -7.75 1.47
CA ARG A 34 1.47 -6.54 2.01
C ARG A 34 1.34 -5.43 0.97
N ILE A 35 2.40 -5.18 0.19
CA ILE A 35 2.38 -4.21 -0.92
C ILE A 35 1.31 -4.57 -1.97
N ARG A 36 1.16 -5.86 -2.31
CA ARG A 36 0.10 -6.31 -3.24
C ARG A 36 -1.29 -6.06 -2.68
N VAL A 37 -1.52 -6.37 -1.41
CA VAL A 37 -2.82 -6.14 -0.75
C VAL A 37 -3.15 -4.65 -0.69
N LEU A 38 -2.20 -3.80 -0.29
CA LEU A 38 -2.40 -2.34 -0.24
C LEU A 38 -2.75 -1.77 -1.63
N ASN A 39 -2.02 -2.17 -2.67
CA ASN A 39 -2.34 -1.75 -4.04
C ASN A 39 -3.76 -2.18 -4.46
N ALA A 40 -4.18 -3.40 -4.12
CA ALA A 40 -5.53 -3.88 -4.44
C ALA A 40 -6.61 -3.10 -3.68
N LEU A 41 -6.37 -2.75 -2.40
CA LEU A 41 -7.30 -1.96 -1.59
C LEU A 41 -7.44 -0.53 -2.13
N ILE A 42 -6.33 0.11 -2.48
CA ILE A 42 -6.33 1.47 -3.07
C ILE A 42 -7.08 1.46 -4.40
N ALA A 43 -6.76 0.52 -5.30
CA ALA A 43 -7.45 0.39 -6.58
C ALA A 43 -8.95 0.12 -6.43
N SER A 44 -9.34 -0.76 -5.49
CA SER A 44 -10.75 -1.05 -5.22
C SER A 44 -11.49 0.17 -4.63
N HIS A 45 -10.80 0.99 -3.83
CA HIS A 45 -11.39 2.20 -3.27
C HIS A 45 -11.58 3.27 -4.35
N GLN A 46 -10.59 3.49 -5.21
CA GLN A 46 -10.69 4.41 -6.35
C GLN A 46 -11.88 4.06 -7.25
N GLN A 47 -12.02 2.77 -7.62
CA GLN A 47 -13.16 2.29 -8.41
C GLN A 47 -14.52 2.52 -7.74
N LYS A 48 -14.59 2.50 -6.40
CA LYS A 48 -15.83 2.77 -5.65
C LYS A 48 -16.14 4.26 -5.50
N VAL A 49 -15.12 5.11 -5.56
CA VAL A 49 -15.27 6.58 -5.47
C VAL A 49 -15.63 7.18 -6.84
N GLU A 50 -15.16 6.57 -7.92
CA GLU A 50 -15.44 7.00 -9.31
C GLU A 50 -16.75 6.44 -9.90
N ALA A 51 -17.40 5.48 -9.23
CA ALA A 51 -18.65 4.83 -9.66
C ALA A 51 -19.91 5.47 -9.02
#